data_AF-M7U8D7-F1
#
_entry.id   AF-M7U8D7-F1
#
_cell.length_a   1.000
_cell.length_b   1.000
_cell.length_c   1.000
_cell.angle_alpha   90.00
_cell.angle_beta   90.00
_cell.angle_gamma   90.00
#
_symmetry.space_group_name_H-M   'P 1'
#
loop_
_entity.id
_entity.type
_entity.pdbx_description
1 polymer ?
#
loop_
_entity_poly.entity_id
_entity_poly.type
_entity_poly.pdbx_seq_one_letter_code
_entity_poly.pdbx_strand_id
1 'polypeptide(L)'
;MTFPSPITTTIQNPRLRLLNCLRAGSRPILTFLGLPSIRTAQILASTGLDGIIIDCEHGSISDDSMHEAIVATSSQGVSPLVRVRMTHADLIKRALDAGAHGIIVPMVNTAEEARAVVQNATFPPQGLRGQGSAFPGFALGIDIPTYVRTANETLITCLQIESKTGVENVDAICAVPGVGKWLNITILPNSLVMFLTIFKIWFS
;
A
#
# COMPACT_ATOMS: atom_id res chain seq x y z
N MET A 1 -18.15 21.33 12.91
CA MET A 1 -16.71 21.44 13.27
C MET A 1 -15.92 21.06 12.03
N THR A 2 -15.31 22.05 11.39
CA THR A 2 -14.45 21.84 10.22
C THR A 2 -13.08 21.46 10.76
N PHE A 3 -12.62 20.23 10.52
CA PHE A 3 -11.27 19.85 10.88
C PHE A 3 -10.33 20.41 9.81
N PRO A 4 -9.45 21.37 10.12
CA PRO A 4 -8.32 21.63 9.25
C PRO A 4 -7.46 20.36 9.31
N SER A 5 -7.44 19.55 8.25
CA SER A 5 -6.34 18.60 8.06
C SER A 5 -5.23 19.43 7.47
N PRO A 6 -4.22 19.81 8.25
CA PRO A 6 -3.13 20.54 7.67
C PRO A 6 -2.31 19.53 6.86
N ILE A 7 -1.78 19.98 5.73
CA ILE A 7 -0.55 19.42 5.22
C ILE A 7 0.54 19.83 6.24
N THR A 8 0.67 19.13 7.37
CA THR A 8 1.68 19.46 8.40
C THR A 8 2.59 18.32 8.80
N THR A 9 2.27 17.07 8.49
CA THR A 9 3.06 16.00 9.09
C THR A 9 4.29 15.71 8.25
N THR A 10 5.37 16.37 8.64
CA THR A 10 6.78 16.09 8.36
C THR A 10 7.18 14.73 8.93
N ILE A 11 6.39 13.68 8.71
CA ILE A 11 6.71 12.33 9.22
C ILE A 11 7.86 11.82 8.37
N GLN A 12 9.06 11.96 8.91
CA GLN A 12 10.28 11.43 8.35
C GLN A 12 10.57 10.12 9.07
N ASN A 13 10.17 9.01 8.46
CA ASN A 13 10.62 7.69 8.86
C ASN A 13 11.49 7.12 7.74
N PRO A 14 12.79 6.85 7.97
CA PRO A 14 13.67 6.32 6.93
C PRO A 14 13.24 4.93 6.43
N ARG A 15 12.48 4.17 7.21
CA ARG A 15 11.97 2.85 6.81
C ARG A 15 10.83 2.92 5.79
N LEU A 16 10.16 4.07 5.66
CA LEU A 16 9.15 4.32 4.62
C LEU A 16 9.80 4.66 3.27
N ARG A 17 10.75 3.83 2.82
CA ARG A 17 11.59 4.10 1.64
C ARG A 17 10.78 4.47 0.40
N LEU A 18 9.79 3.64 0.05
CA LEU A 18 8.92 3.91 -1.10
C LEU A 18 8.18 5.24 -0.99
N LEU A 19 7.59 5.54 0.17
CA LEU A 19 6.86 6.79 0.38
C LEU A 19 7.79 8.00 0.27
N ASN A 20 8.98 7.91 0.84
CA ASN A 20 9.98 8.97 0.79
C ASN A 20 10.44 9.22 -0.66
N CYS A 21 10.64 8.15 -1.44
CA CYS A 21 10.96 8.22 -2.87
C CYS A 21 9.84 8.94 -3.66
N LEU A 22 8.58 8.55 -3.44
CA LEU A 22 7.42 9.20 -4.06
C LEU A 22 7.29 10.68 -3.67
N ARG A 23 7.44 11.01 -2.38
CA ARG A 23 7.40 12.40 -1.89
C ARG A 23 8.52 13.28 -2.47
N ALA A 24 9.67 12.68 -2.75
CA ALA A 24 10.79 13.36 -3.42
C ALA A 24 10.59 13.55 -4.93
N GLY A 25 9.46 13.10 -5.51
CA GLY A 25 9.22 13.14 -6.95
C GLY A 25 10.11 12.19 -7.75
N SER A 26 10.77 11.24 -7.08
CA SER A 26 11.60 10.22 -7.71
C SER A 26 10.76 9.06 -8.25
N ARG A 27 11.34 8.25 -9.13
CA ARG A 27 10.66 7.09 -9.73
C ARG A 27 11.08 5.83 -8.99
N PRO A 28 10.23 5.29 -8.08
CA PRO A 28 10.62 4.11 -7.32
C PRO A 28 10.69 2.87 -8.20
N ILE A 29 11.60 1.96 -7.86
CA ILE A 29 11.73 0.66 -8.52
C ILE A 29 11.18 -0.42 -7.58
N LEU A 30 10.22 -1.19 -8.07
CA LEU A 30 9.59 -2.30 -7.35
C LEU A 30 9.63 -3.59 -8.18
N THR A 31 9.58 -4.72 -7.48
CA THR A 31 9.39 -6.04 -8.11
C THR A 31 8.32 -6.85 -7.39
N PHE A 32 7.78 -7.87 -8.06
CA PHE A 32 6.85 -8.82 -7.48
C PHE A 32 7.59 -10.00 -6.83
N LEU A 33 7.08 -10.46 -5.70
CA LEU A 33 7.46 -11.69 -5.02
C LEU A 33 6.22 -12.59 -4.93
N GLY A 34 6.17 -13.61 -5.79
CA GLY A 34 5.09 -14.61 -5.79
C GLY A 34 5.48 -15.99 -5.29
N LEU A 35 6.76 -16.20 -4.93
CA LEU A 35 7.27 -17.49 -4.42
C LEU A 35 7.51 -17.42 -2.91
N PRO A 36 7.02 -18.39 -2.12
CA PRO A 36 7.18 -18.37 -0.67
C PRO A 36 8.62 -18.73 -0.30
N SER A 37 9.39 -17.72 0.08
CA SER A 37 10.76 -17.91 0.57
C SER A 37 11.29 -16.65 1.23
N ILE A 38 11.56 -16.74 2.54
CA ILE A 38 12.22 -15.67 3.28
C ILE A 38 13.57 -15.28 2.65
N ARG A 39 14.30 -16.26 2.11
CA ARG A 39 15.59 -16.04 1.44
C ARG A 39 15.43 -15.28 0.13
N THR A 40 14.38 -15.57 -0.63
CA THR A 40 14.09 -14.83 -1.86
C THR A 40 13.76 -13.37 -1.55
N ALA A 41 12.93 -13.11 -0.52
CA ALA A 41 12.66 -11.75 -0.05
C ALA A 41 13.94 -11.01 0.35
N GLN A 42 14.85 -11.68 1.09
CA GLN A 42 16.12 -11.10 1.49
C GLN A 42 17.05 -10.80 0.31
N ILE A 43 17.12 -11.69 -0.68
CA ILE A 43 17.92 -11.50 -1.89
C ILE A 43 17.36 -10.32 -2.69
N LEU A 44 16.04 -10.24 -2.88
CA LEU A 44 15.43 -9.12 -3.58
C LEU A 44 15.68 -7.80 -2.86
N ALA A 45 15.55 -7.76 -1.54
CA ALA A 45 15.75 -6.55 -0.76
C ALA A 45 17.20 -6.01 -0.82
N SER A 46 18.19 -6.87 -1.07
CA SER A 46 19.60 -6.45 -1.21
C SER A 46 19.94 -5.85 -2.58
N THR A 47 19.03 -5.90 -3.55
CA THR A 47 19.26 -5.40 -4.93
C THR A 47 19.10 -3.88 -5.09
N GLY A 48 18.73 -3.16 -4.03
CA GLY A 48 18.56 -1.70 -4.05
C GLY A 48 17.17 -1.21 -4.46
N LEU A 49 16.17 -2.11 -4.49
CA LEU A 49 14.76 -1.78 -4.74
C LEU A 49 14.20 -0.84 -3.67
N ASP A 50 13.20 -0.03 -4.06
CA ASP A 50 12.48 0.84 -3.13
C ASP A 50 11.31 0.15 -2.46
N GLY A 51 10.76 -0.87 -3.11
CA GLY A 51 9.73 -1.72 -2.54
C GLY A 51 9.65 -3.10 -3.18
N ILE A 52 9.01 -4.03 -2.47
CA ILE A 52 8.69 -5.38 -2.95
C ILE A 52 7.19 -5.58 -2.81
N ILE A 53 6.54 -6.03 -3.88
CA ILE A 53 5.13 -6.38 -3.92
C ILE A 53 5.02 -7.87 -3.61
N ILE A 54 4.60 -8.18 -2.40
CA ILE A 54 4.28 -9.53 -1.93
C ILE A 54 2.91 -9.87 -2.52
N ASP A 55 2.90 -10.82 -3.45
CA ASP A 55 1.74 -11.12 -4.26
C ASP A 55 0.91 -12.24 -3.65
N CYS A 56 -0.13 -11.88 -2.91
CA CYS A 56 -1.06 -12.85 -2.35
C CYS A 56 -2.21 -13.19 -3.33
N GLU A 57 -2.34 -12.49 -4.47
CA GLU A 57 -3.41 -12.71 -5.45
C GLU A 57 -3.07 -13.84 -6.42
N HIS A 58 -1.93 -13.74 -7.09
CA HIS A 58 -1.49 -14.73 -8.08
C HIS A 58 -0.26 -15.53 -7.65
N GLY A 59 0.43 -15.09 -6.59
CA GLY A 59 1.54 -15.82 -6.00
C GLY A 59 1.10 -16.99 -5.13
N SER A 60 2.03 -17.91 -4.88
CA SER A 60 1.85 -19.01 -3.92
C SER A 60 2.22 -18.56 -2.51
N ILE A 61 1.69 -17.41 -2.08
CA ILE A 61 1.98 -16.80 -0.78
C ILE A 61 0.85 -17.10 0.19
N SER A 62 1.13 -17.92 1.20
CA SER A 62 0.26 -18.09 2.36
C SER A 62 0.35 -16.88 3.28
N ASP A 63 -0.59 -16.78 4.20
CA ASP A 63 -0.56 -15.75 5.25
C ASP A 63 0.75 -15.77 6.06
N ASP A 64 1.22 -16.95 6.46
CA ASP A 64 2.50 -17.07 7.18
C ASP A 64 3.68 -16.62 6.32
N SER A 65 3.70 -17.02 5.04
CA SER A 65 4.73 -16.60 4.07
C SER A 65 4.71 -15.08 3.83
N MET A 66 3.53 -14.47 3.82
CA MET A 66 3.37 -13.02 3.73
C MET A 66 4.01 -12.32 4.93
N HIS A 67 3.73 -12.80 6.16
CA HIS A 67 4.33 -12.25 7.37
C HIS A 67 5.87 -12.37 7.34
N GLU A 68 6.41 -13.54 6.96
CA GLU A 68 7.85 -13.74 6.83
C GLU A 68 8.49 -12.80 5.79
N ALA A 69 7.85 -12.65 4.63
CA ALA A 69 8.31 -11.76 3.57
C ALA A 69 8.28 -10.28 3.99
N ILE A 70 7.24 -9.84 4.71
CA ILE A 70 7.13 -8.48 5.24
C ILE A 70 8.29 -8.19 6.20
N VAL A 71 8.55 -9.10 7.14
CA VAL A 71 9.63 -8.95 8.12
C VAL A 71 11.00 -8.94 7.42
N ALA A 72 11.24 -9.87 6.49
CA ALA A 72 12.51 -9.92 5.75
C ALA A 72 12.76 -8.69 4.89
N THR A 73 11.72 -8.13 4.27
CA THR A 73 11.80 -6.95 3.42
C THR A 73 12.04 -5.69 4.26
N SER A 74 11.19 -5.47 5.27
CA SER A 74 11.25 -4.26 6.12
C SER A 74 12.53 -4.19 6.95
N SER A 75 13.04 -5.33 7.45
CA SER A 75 14.31 -5.38 8.20
C SER A 75 15.54 -4.99 7.38
N GLN A 76 15.45 -5.04 6.04
CA GLN A 76 16.50 -4.55 5.13
C GLN A 76 16.27 -3.10 4.65
N GLY A 77 15.27 -2.40 5.19
CA GLY A 77 14.98 -1.01 4.82
C GLY A 77 14.32 -0.84 3.45
N VAL A 78 13.75 -1.90 2.89
CA VAL A 78 12.93 -1.87 1.67
C VAL A 78 11.45 -1.89 2.08
N SER A 79 10.57 -1.21 1.33
CA SER A 79 9.14 -1.18 1.69
C SER A 79 8.40 -2.44 1.22
N PRO A 80 7.81 -3.25 2.12
CA PRO A 80 6.90 -4.31 1.73
C PRO A 80 5.51 -3.73 1.39
N LEU A 81 5.00 -4.06 0.21
CA LEU A 81 3.61 -3.86 -0.18
C LEU A 81 2.96 -5.22 -0.35
N VAL A 82 1.70 -5.34 0.03
CA VAL A 82 0.95 -6.59 -0.15
C VAL A 82 -0.13 -6.38 -1.21
N ARG A 83 -0.08 -7.15 -2.29
CA ARG A 83 -1.24 -7.26 -3.19
C ARG A 83 -2.22 -8.26 -2.60
N VAL A 84 -3.38 -7.77 -2.15
CA VAL A 84 -4.41 -8.61 -1.52
C VAL A 84 -5.19 -9.38 -2.58
N ARG A 85 -5.82 -10.51 -2.19
CA ARG A 85 -6.57 -11.36 -3.11
C ARG A 85 -7.83 -10.73 -3.70
N MET A 86 -8.45 -9.81 -2.98
CA MET A 86 -9.69 -9.12 -3.35
C MET A 86 -9.95 -7.96 -2.40
N THR A 87 -10.92 -7.11 -2.76
CA THR A 87 -11.43 -6.01 -1.94
C THR A 87 -12.26 -6.52 -0.76
N HIS A 88 -11.59 -7.06 0.27
CA HIS A 88 -12.25 -7.49 1.50
C HIS A 88 -11.53 -6.93 2.74
N ALA A 89 -12.31 -6.49 3.73
CA ALA A 89 -11.84 -5.76 4.90
C ALA A 89 -10.84 -6.55 5.75
N ASP A 90 -11.06 -7.86 5.91
CA ASP A 90 -10.18 -8.76 6.67
C ASP A 90 -8.81 -8.92 6.02
N LEU A 91 -8.72 -9.03 4.69
CA LEU A 91 -7.49 -9.16 3.92
C LEU A 91 -6.66 -7.87 4.00
N ILE A 92 -7.32 -6.72 3.82
CA ILE A 92 -6.70 -5.39 3.98
C ILE A 92 -6.13 -5.25 5.39
N LYS A 93 -6.97 -5.54 6.40
CA LYS A 93 -6.56 -5.45 7.80
C LYS A 93 -5.40 -6.38 8.10
N ARG A 94 -5.47 -7.65 7.67
CA ARG A 94 -4.43 -8.67 7.92
C ARG A 94 -3.09 -8.27 7.32
N ALA A 95 -3.08 -7.81 6.07
CA ALA A 95 -1.86 -7.34 5.40
C ALA A 95 -1.22 -6.16 6.13
N LEU A 96 -2.04 -5.16 6.49
CA LEU A 96 -1.55 -3.98 7.19
C LEU A 96 -1.19 -4.26 8.65
N ASP A 97 -1.84 -5.21 9.32
CA ASP A 97 -1.54 -5.63 10.69
C ASP A 97 -0.29 -6.51 10.75
N ALA A 98 0.09 -7.16 9.65
CA ALA A 98 1.38 -7.85 9.52
C ALA A 98 2.57 -6.87 9.40
N GLY A 99 2.30 -5.59 9.17
CA GLY A 99 3.31 -4.53 9.07
C GLY A 99 3.68 -4.13 7.65
N ALA A 100 2.84 -4.43 6.66
CA ALA A 100 3.01 -3.89 5.31
C ALA A 100 3.02 -2.35 5.35
N HIS A 101 3.92 -1.73 4.58
CA HIS A 101 3.96 -0.27 4.41
C HIS A 101 2.85 0.22 3.46
N GLY A 102 2.23 -0.72 2.76
CA GLY A 102 1.13 -0.43 1.86
C GLY A 102 0.46 -1.69 1.32
N ILE A 103 -0.65 -1.47 0.62
CA ILE A 103 -1.42 -2.54 -0.03
C ILE A 103 -1.72 -2.19 -1.49
N ILE A 104 -1.92 -3.21 -2.31
CA ILE A 104 -2.45 -3.11 -3.66
C ILE A 104 -3.75 -3.92 -3.69
N VAL A 105 -4.85 -3.31 -4.11
CA VAL A 105 -6.16 -3.94 -4.17
C VAL A 105 -6.56 -4.15 -5.64
N PRO A 106 -6.70 -5.41 -6.09
CA PRO A 106 -7.06 -5.75 -7.47
C PRO A 106 -8.53 -5.47 -7.78
N MET A 107 -8.86 -5.48 -9.07
CA MET A 107 -10.23 -5.50 -9.59
C MET A 107 -11.14 -4.39 -9.05
N VAL A 108 -10.62 -3.17 -8.87
CA VAL A 108 -11.44 -2.03 -8.43
C VAL A 108 -12.14 -1.40 -9.63
N ASN A 109 -13.46 -1.47 -9.65
CA ASN A 109 -14.28 -1.12 -10.81
C ASN A 109 -15.22 0.06 -10.55
N THR A 110 -15.45 0.42 -9.29
CA THR A 110 -16.41 1.46 -8.90
C THR A 110 -15.86 2.38 -7.81
N ALA A 111 -16.41 3.60 -7.75
CA ALA A 111 -16.11 4.55 -6.68
C ALA A 111 -16.51 4.01 -5.28
N GLU A 112 -17.52 3.13 -5.22
CA GLU A 112 -17.94 2.54 -3.95
C GLU A 112 -16.92 1.52 -3.43
N GLU A 113 -16.41 0.64 -4.30
CA GLU A 113 -15.32 -0.27 -3.95
C GLU A 113 -14.07 0.51 -3.52
N ALA A 114 -13.71 1.58 -4.24
CA ALA A 114 -12.61 2.45 -3.87
C ALA A 114 -12.81 3.09 -2.48
N ARG A 115 -14.02 3.57 -2.17
CA ARG A 115 -14.36 4.12 -0.86
C ARG A 115 -14.26 3.06 0.23
N ALA A 116 -14.72 1.84 -0.03
CA ALA A 116 -14.59 0.72 0.89
C ALA A 116 -13.12 0.39 1.18
N VAL A 117 -12.25 0.40 0.17
CA VAL A 117 -10.80 0.21 0.36
C VAL A 117 -10.23 1.28 1.29
N VAL A 118 -10.48 2.56 1.01
CA VAL A 118 -9.97 3.69 1.82
C VAL A 118 -10.44 3.58 3.27
N GLN A 119 -11.72 3.30 3.49
CA GLN A 119 -12.29 3.15 4.84
C GLN A 119 -11.65 1.98 5.60
N ASN A 120 -11.41 0.84 4.94
CA ASN A 120 -10.82 -0.33 5.59
C ASN A 120 -9.31 -0.22 5.81
N ALA A 121 -8.62 0.63 5.05
CA ALA A 121 -7.18 0.86 5.19
C ALA A 121 -6.82 1.89 6.27
N THR A 122 -7.75 2.78 6.63
CA THR A 122 -7.52 3.93 7.53
C THR A 122 -8.18 3.78 8.90
N PHE A 123 -7.52 4.33 9.94
CA PHE A 123 -8.02 4.38 11.31
C PHE A 123 -9.09 5.49 11.49
N PRO A 124 -9.94 5.38 12.52
CA PRO A 124 -10.85 6.46 12.91
C PRO A 124 -10.11 7.78 13.18
N PRO A 125 -10.70 8.95 12.88
CA PRO A 125 -12.07 9.15 12.36
C PRO A 125 -12.22 9.01 10.83
N GLN A 126 -11.13 8.81 10.07
CA GLN A 126 -11.16 8.78 8.61
C GLN A 126 -11.66 7.44 8.03
N GLY A 127 -11.50 6.35 8.79
CA GLY A 127 -11.93 5.02 8.38
C GLY A 127 -12.39 4.14 9.54
N LEU A 128 -12.46 2.84 9.25
CA LEU A 128 -13.05 1.80 10.09
C LEU A 128 -12.02 0.78 10.58
N ARG A 129 -10.74 0.93 10.21
CA ARG A 129 -9.70 -0.02 10.62
C ARG A 129 -9.56 -0.03 12.14
N GLY A 130 -9.70 -1.20 12.74
CA GLY A 130 -9.41 -1.39 14.17
C GLY A 130 -7.95 -1.74 14.40
N GLN A 131 -7.32 -1.13 15.41
CA GLN A 131 -5.95 -1.45 15.79
C GLN A 131 -5.90 -2.61 16.79
N GLY A 132 -5.09 -3.64 16.51
CA GLY A 132 -4.90 -4.78 17.41
C GLY A 132 -3.53 -5.48 17.34
N SER A 133 -2.65 -5.07 16.41
CA SER A 133 -1.38 -5.75 16.15
C SER A 133 -0.16 -4.90 16.49
N ALA A 134 0.87 -5.50 17.10
CA ALA A 134 2.13 -4.82 17.41
C ALA A 134 3.11 -4.76 16.21
N PHE A 135 2.90 -5.59 15.18
CA PHE A 135 3.87 -5.78 14.10
C PHE A 135 4.13 -4.53 13.23
N PRO A 136 3.15 -3.66 12.95
CA PRO A 136 3.42 -2.45 12.17
C PRO A 136 4.37 -1.48 12.87
N GLY A 137 4.31 -1.42 14.21
CA GLY A 137 5.27 -0.67 15.02
C GLY A 137 6.68 -1.24 14.88
N PHE A 138 6.84 -2.57 14.92
CA PHE A 138 8.14 -3.20 14.72
C PHE A 138 8.70 -3.00 13.31
N ALA A 139 7.86 -3.14 12.28
CA ALA A 139 8.25 -2.91 10.88
C ALA A 139 8.78 -1.47 10.68
N LEU A 140 8.07 -0.49 11.24
CA LEU A 140 8.40 0.92 11.11
C LEU A 140 9.38 1.45 12.17
N GLY A 141 9.71 0.67 13.20
CA GLY A 141 10.63 1.05 14.26
C GLY A 141 10.08 2.14 15.17
N ILE A 142 8.77 2.14 15.41
CA ILE A 142 8.05 3.14 16.21
C ILE A 142 7.08 2.43 17.17
N ASP A 143 6.64 3.14 18.22
CA ASP A 143 5.59 2.63 19.10
C ASP A 143 4.21 2.65 18.42
N ILE A 144 3.29 1.81 18.92
CA ILE A 144 1.95 1.66 18.35
C ILE A 144 1.10 2.95 18.43
N PRO A 145 1.07 3.70 19.54
CA PRO A 145 0.43 5.01 19.56
C PRO A 145 0.90 5.95 18.45
N THR A 146 2.22 6.01 18.20
CA THR A 146 2.81 6.78 17.09
C THR A 146 2.38 6.23 15.75
N TYR A 147 2.37 4.91 15.56
CA TYR A 147 1.87 4.30 14.34
C TYR A 147 0.41 4.67 14.05
N VAL A 148 -0.50 4.52 15.02
CA VAL A 148 -1.93 4.85 14.81
C VAL A 148 -2.13 6.30 14.43
N ARG A 149 -1.37 7.23 15.04
CA ARG A 149 -1.44 8.67 14.70
C ARG A 149 -0.92 8.99 13.29
N THR A 150 0.02 8.20 12.77
CA THR A 150 0.74 8.51 11.53
C THR A 150 0.30 7.66 10.33
N ALA A 151 -0.28 6.47 10.57
CA ALA A 151 -0.59 5.48 9.55
C ALA A 151 -1.48 6.01 8.43
N ASN A 152 -2.50 6.82 8.77
CA ASN A 152 -3.42 7.41 7.79
C ASN A 152 -2.71 8.34 6.78
N GLU A 153 -1.47 8.75 7.07
CA GLU A 153 -0.64 9.64 6.25
C GLU A 153 0.66 9.00 5.76
N THR A 154 0.89 7.74 6.10
CA THR A 154 2.13 7.04 5.71
C THR A 154 1.88 5.76 4.95
N LEU A 155 0.68 5.16 5.08
CA LEU A 155 0.33 3.96 4.35
C LEU A 155 0.12 4.28 2.87
N ILE A 156 0.78 3.51 2.03
CA ILE A 156 0.56 3.55 0.58
C ILE A 156 -0.57 2.59 0.28
N THR A 157 -1.70 3.09 -0.18
CA THR A 157 -2.72 2.21 -0.72
C THR A 157 -2.57 2.26 -2.25
N CYS A 158 -2.91 1.21 -2.98
CA CYS A 158 -2.99 1.28 -4.43
C CYS A 158 -4.28 0.59 -4.90
N LEU A 159 -5.01 1.21 -5.83
CA LEU A 159 -6.16 0.58 -6.48
C LEU A 159 -5.71 0.13 -7.86
N GLN A 160 -5.94 -1.13 -8.17
CA GLN A 160 -5.62 -1.69 -9.46
C GLN A 160 -6.90 -1.75 -10.29
N ILE A 161 -6.91 -0.99 -11.39
CA ILE A 161 -7.96 -0.93 -12.38
C ILE A 161 -7.53 -1.80 -13.56
N GLU A 162 -8.23 -2.89 -13.79
CA GLU A 162 -7.85 -3.88 -14.82
C GLU A 162 -9.04 -4.45 -15.59
N SER A 163 -10.20 -3.80 -15.46
CA SER A 163 -11.39 -4.12 -16.24
C SER A 163 -11.84 -2.92 -17.07
N LYS A 164 -12.59 -3.20 -18.15
CA LYS A 164 -13.25 -2.17 -18.95
C LYS A 164 -14.14 -1.26 -18.07
N THR A 165 -14.93 -1.85 -17.18
CA THR A 165 -15.80 -1.11 -16.26
C THR A 165 -15.00 -0.17 -15.36
N GLY A 166 -13.87 -0.63 -14.82
CA GLY A 166 -13.02 0.21 -13.99
C GLY A 166 -12.39 1.38 -14.76
N VAL A 167 -12.02 1.16 -16.02
CA VAL A 167 -11.54 2.23 -16.91
C VAL A 167 -12.65 3.25 -17.19
N GLU A 168 -13.86 2.80 -17.48
CA GLU A 168 -15.02 3.68 -17.71
C GLU A 168 -15.38 4.51 -16.47
N ASN A 169 -15.13 3.97 -15.28
CA ASN A 169 -15.39 4.63 -13.99
C ASN A 169 -14.17 5.32 -13.38
N VAL A 170 -13.04 5.41 -14.09
CA VAL A 170 -11.76 5.86 -13.50
C VAL A 170 -11.85 7.23 -12.86
N ASP A 171 -12.54 8.19 -13.49
CA ASP A 171 -12.68 9.54 -12.94
C ASP A 171 -13.50 9.54 -11.64
N ALA A 172 -14.56 8.74 -11.58
CA ALA A 172 -15.36 8.59 -10.37
C ALA A 172 -14.58 7.90 -9.25
N ILE A 173 -13.73 6.92 -9.58
CA ILE A 173 -12.82 6.26 -8.64
C ILE A 173 -11.80 7.27 -8.11
N CYS A 174 -11.13 8.01 -9.01
CA CYS A 174 -10.17 9.07 -8.68
C CYS A 174 -10.74 10.15 -7.75
N ALA A 175 -12.02 10.50 -7.94
CA ALA A 175 -12.70 11.54 -7.18
C ALA A 175 -13.04 11.14 -5.73
N VAL A 176 -12.90 9.86 -5.36
CA VAL A 176 -13.19 9.41 -3.99
C VAL A 176 -12.19 10.06 -3.02
N PRO A 177 -12.66 10.69 -1.93
CA PRO A 177 -11.77 11.26 -0.92
C PRO A 177 -10.79 10.21 -0.36
N GLY A 178 -9.50 10.54 -0.41
CA GLY A 178 -8.41 9.63 -0.05
C GLY A 178 -7.69 9.01 -1.27
N VAL A 179 -8.34 8.96 -2.44
CA VAL A 179 -7.82 8.30 -3.65
C VAL A 179 -6.72 9.08 -4.41
N GLY A 180 -6.47 10.35 -4.08
CA GLY A 180 -5.34 11.12 -4.65
C GLY A 180 -4.29 11.56 -3.64
N LYS A 181 -4.58 11.42 -2.34
CA LYS A 181 -3.70 11.91 -1.25
C LYS A 181 -2.69 10.85 -0.81
N TRP A 182 -3.06 9.57 -0.89
CA TRP A 182 -2.29 8.42 -0.37
C TRP A 182 -2.39 7.16 -1.23
N LEU A 183 -3.07 7.27 -2.38
CA LEU A 183 -3.51 6.15 -3.18
C LEU A 183 -2.98 6.27 -4.60
N ASN A 184 -2.21 5.27 -5.04
CA ASN A 184 -1.75 5.19 -6.43
C ASN A 184 -2.74 4.34 -7.22
N ILE A 185 -3.25 4.86 -8.33
CA ILE A 185 -4.05 4.06 -9.26
C ILE A 185 -3.09 3.40 -10.25
N THR A 186 -3.13 2.08 -10.29
CA THR A 186 -2.37 1.27 -11.24
C THR A 186 -3.34 0.70 -12.27
N ILE A 187 -3.18 1.08 -13.55
CA ILE A 187 -3.90 0.43 -14.64
C ILE A 187 -2.99 -0.70 -15.17
N LEU A 188 -3.40 -1.95 -15.02
CA LEU A 188 -2.66 -3.10 -15.53
C LEU A 188 -3.42 -3.74 -16.69
N PRO A 189 -2.88 -3.75 -17.92
CA PRO A 189 -3.51 -4.42 -19.06
C PRO A 189 -3.19 -5.93 -19.17
N ASN A 190 -2.31 -6.47 -18.33
CA ASN A 190 -1.88 -7.87 -18.11
C ASN A 190 -0.36 -7.90 -17.88
N SER A 191 0.04 -8.61 -16.83
CA SER A 191 1.30 -9.31 -16.55
C SER A 191 2.54 -8.98 -17.40
N LEU A 192 3.62 -8.60 -16.69
CA LEU A 192 4.96 -8.20 -17.14
C LEU A 192 5.10 -6.77 -17.68
N VAL A 193 5.58 -5.90 -16.77
CA VAL A 193 6.27 -4.64 -17.05
C VAL A 193 5.38 -3.52 -17.61
N MET A 194 4.75 -2.77 -16.70
CA MET A 194 4.75 -1.31 -16.78
C MET A 194 4.29 -0.70 -15.45
N PHE A 195 5.24 -0.30 -14.62
CA PHE A 195 5.00 0.79 -13.67
C PHE A 195 5.08 2.07 -14.51
N LEU A 196 3.99 2.84 -14.65
CA LEU A 196 4.07 4.30 -14.71
C LEU A 196 2.66 4.95 -14.74
N THR A 197 2.44 5.81 -13.75
CA THR A 197 1.89 7.16 -13.90
C THR A 197 0.39 7.34 -14.18
N ILE A 198 -0.38 7.51 -13.10
CA ILE A 198 -1.37 8.61 -13.00
C ILE A 198 -0.89 9.58 -11.91
N PHE A 199 0.34 10.10 -12.04
CA PHE A 199 0.87 11.15 -11.15
C PHE A 199 0.69 12.56 -11.74
N LYS A 200 0.26 12.70 -13.01
CA LYS A 200 0.40 13.97 -13.74
C LYS A 200 -0.87 14.52 -14.41
N ILE A 201 -2.02 13.84 -14.37
CA ILE A 201 -3.20 14.29 -15.12
C ILE A 201 -4.14 15.17 -14.27
N TRP A 202 -4.05 15.15 -12.95
CA TRP A 202 -5.01 15.85 -12.08
C TRP A 202 -4.41 16.85 -11.07
N PHE A 203 -3.09 17.05 -11.08
CA PHE A 203 -2.40 18.03 -10.22
C PHE A 203 -1.68 19.14 -11.02
N SER A 204 -2.16 19.43 -12.23
CA SER A 204 -1.77 20.60 -13.03
C SER A 204 -2.98 21.48 -13.30
#